data_AF-W2C737-F1
#
_entry.id   AF-W2C737-F1
#
_cell.length_a   1.000
_cell.length_b   1.000
_cell.length_c   1.000
_cell.angle_alpha   90.00
_cell.angle_beta   90.00
_cell.angle_gamma   90.00
#
_symmetry.space_group_name_H-M   'P 1'
#
loop_
_entity.id
_entity.type
_entity.pdbx_description
1 polymer ?
#
loop_
_entity_poly.entity_id
_entity_poly.type
_entity_poly.pdbx_seq_one_letter_code
_entity_poly.pdbx_strand_id
1 'polypeptide(L)' 'MKHSFLRQINKCVDWRGIRTLLNKKYTKTQNAVGNPAYDALMMFKILLLQTWYGPK' A
#
# COMPACT_ATOMS: atom_id res chain seq x y z
N MET A 1 0.78 4.00 -23.04
CA MET A 1 1.78 3.06 -22.48
C MET A 1 1.90 3.06 -20.94
N LYS A 2 1.44 4.06 -20.18
CA LYS A 2 1.61 4.09 -18.70
C LYS A 2 0.78 3.05 -17.92
N HIS A 3 -0.36 2.60 -18.44
CA HIS A 3 -1.21 1.59 -17.77
C HIS A 3 -0.61 0.18 -17.74
N SER A 4 0.40 -0.14 -18.58
CA SER A 4 0.98 -1.48 -18.59
C SER A 4 1.82 -1.76 -17.35
N PHE A 5 2.58 -0.78 -16.85
CA PHE A 5 3.46 -0.94 -15.70
C PHE A 5 2.69 -1.28 -14.42
N LEU A 6 1.73 -0.43 -14.02
CA LEU A 6 0.91 -0.68 -12.82
C LEU A 6 0.14 -2.00 -12.92
N ARG A 7 -0.31 -2.36 -14.12
CA ARG A 7 -1.02 -3.63 -14.37
C ARG A 7 -0.10 -4.85 -14.29
N GLN A 8 1.16 -4.73 -14.71
CA GLN A 8 2.17 -5.78 -14.52
C GLN A 8 2.51 -5.93 -13.04
N ILE A 9 2.81 -4.84 -12.34
CA ILE A 9 3.08 -4.87 -10.90
C ILE A 9 1.91 -5.48 -10.13
N ASN A 10 0.67 -5.11 -10.48
CA ASN A 10 -0.51 -5.68 -9.84
C ASN A 10 -0.65 -7.20 -10.05
N LYS A 11 -0.10 -7.74 -11.15
CA LYS A 11 -0.10 -9.19 -11.45
C LYS A 11 1.11 -9.93 -10.86
N CYS A 12 2.28 -9.29 -10.82
CA CYS A 12 3.53 -9.92 -10.42
C CYS A 12 3.72 -9.93 -8.89
N VAL A 13 3.09 -9.00 -8.17
CA VAL A 13 3.27 -8.86 -6.73
C VAL A 13 2.18 -9.63 -5.98
N ASP A 14 2.59 -10.47 -5.02
CA ASP A 14 1.67 -11.09 -4.06
C ASP A 14 1.19 -10.08 -3.01
N TRP A 15 0.12 -9.37 -3.33
CA TRP A 15 -0.50 -8.41 -2.42
C TRP A 15 -1.09 -9.05 -1.17
N ARG A 16 -1.46 -10.33 -1.21
CA ARG A 16 -2.05 -11.03 -0.07
C ARG A 16 -0.98 -11.33 0.96
N GLY A 17 0.18 -11.84 0.52
CA GLY A 17 1.36 -12.03 1.36
C GLY A 17 1.83 -10.72 2.00
N ILE A 18 1.92 -9.64 1.20
CA ILE A 18 2.25 -8.30 1.71
C ILE A 18 1.23 -7.83 2.75
N ARG A 19 -0.07 -7.99 2.49
CA ARG A 19 -1.11 -7.60 3.45
C ARG A 19 -0.97 -8.33 4.78
N THR A 20 -0.73 -9.64 4.75
CA THR A 20 -0.50 -10.44 5.96
C THR A 20 0.71 -9.94 6.74
N LEU A 21 1.82 -9.65 6.05
CA LEU A 21 3.04 -9.15 6.67
C LEU A 21 2.82 -7.75 7.28
N LEU A 22 2.14 -6.87 6.55
CA LEU A 22 1.78 -5.53 7.02
C LEU A 22 0.88 -5.60 8.24
N ASN A 23 -0.19 -6.39 8.23
CA ASN A 23 -1.10 -6.52 9.37
C ASN A 23 -0.43 -7.13 10.61
N LYS A 24 0.60 -7.97 10.42
CA LYS A 24 1.38 -8.51 11.55
C LYS A 24 2.22 -7.44 12.25
N LYS A 25 2.68 -6.42 11.52
CA LYS A 25 3.59 -5.38 12.03
C LYS A 25 2.86 -4.07 12.36
N TYR A 26 1.85 -3.74 11.58
CA TYR A 26 1.02 -2.56 11.72
C TYR A 26 -0.27 -2.93 12.44
N THR A 27 -0.24 -2.82 13.77
CA THR A 27 -1.37 -3.13 14.65
C THR A 27 -2.20 -1.90 15.00
N LYS A 28 -1.89 -0.73 14.42
CA LYS A 28 -2.64 0.50 14.68
C LYS A 28 -4.00 0.40 14.02
N THR A 29 -5.03 0.26 14.85
CA THR A 29 -6.44 0.17 14.43
C THR A 29 -7.13 1.53 14.42
N GLN A 30 -6.54 2.53 15.07
CA GLN A 30 -7.07 3.90 15.16
C GLN A 30 -6.02 4.91 14.69
N ASN A 31 -6.48 5.95 14.02
CA ASN A 31 -5.66 7.09 13.64
C ASN A 31 -5.50 8.08 14.81
N ALA A 32 -4.73 9.15 14.60
CA ALA A 32 -4.42 10.13 15.65
C ALA A 32 -5.65 10.85 16.23
N VAL A 33 -6.81 10.79 15.57
CA VAL A 33 -8.06 11.45 15.95
C VAL A 33 -9.11 10.43 16.43
N GLY A 34 -8.75 9.14 16.55
CA GLY A 34 -9.63 8.08 17.04
C GLY A 34 -10.52 7.41 15.99
N ASN A 35 -10.46 7.85 14.73
CA ASN A 35 -11.15 7.17 13.62
C ASN A 35 -10.42 5.87 13.23
N PRO A 36 -11.09 4.92 12.56
CA PRO A 36 -10.41 3.73 12.03
C PRO A 36 -9.19 4.12 11.20
N ALA A 37 -8.05 3.48 11.46
CA ALA A 37 -6.85 3.68 10.66
C ALA A 37 -7.09 3.22 9.21
N TYR A 38 -6.45 3.88 8.25
CA TYR A 38 -6.46 3.43 6.86
C TYR A 38 -5.92 2.00 6.77
N ASP A 39 -6.40 1.22 5.79
CA ASP A 39 -5.89 -0.13 5.56
C ASP A 39 -4.38 -0.07 5.22
N ALA A 40 -3.60 -0.92 5.89
CA ALA A 40 -2.15 -0.90 5.80
C ALA A 40 -1.65 -1.16 4.37
N LEU A 41 -2.33 -2.02 3.61
CA LEU A 41 -1.98 -2.29 2.22
C LEU A 41 -2.29 -1.07 1.33
N MET A 42 -3.38 -0.36 1.60
CA MET A 42 -3.72 0.87 0.85
C MET A 42 -2.68 1.97 1.07
N MET A 43 -2.28 2.22 2.32
CA MET A 43 -1.20 3.17 2.63
C MET A 43 0.12 2.77 1.95
N PHE A 44 0.47 1.48 2.01
CA PHE A 44 1.67 0.97 1.35
C PHE A 44 1.65 1.21 -0.18
N LYS A 45 0.50 1.00 -0.84
CA LYS A 45 0.35 1.29 -2.27
C LYS A 45 0.49 2.77 -2.60
N ILE A 46 0.00 3.67 -1.74
CA ILE A 46 0.18 5.11 -1.91
C ILE A 46 1.67 5.47 -1.83
N LEU A 47 2.41 4.91 -0.88
CA LEU A 47 3.85 5.12 -0.77
C LEU A 47 4.59 4.64 -2.01
N LEU A 48 4.25 3.47 -2.56
CA LEU A 48 4.84 2.98 -3.82
C LEU A 48 4.57 3.93 -4.99
N LEU A 49 3.35 4.45 -5.11
CA LEU A 49 3.02 5.45 -6.13
C LEU A 49 3.81 6.74 -5.94
N GLN A 50 3.97 7.21 -4.72
CA GLN A 50 4.81 8.37 -4.40
C GLN A 50 6.28 8.10 -4.74
N THR A 51 6.81 6.90 -4.50
CA THR A 51 8.18 6.54 -4.89
C THR A 51 8.36 6.51 -6.40
N TRP A 52 7.37 6.06 -7.17
CA TRP A 52 7.49 5.93 -8.63
C TRP A 52 7.16 7.21 -9.39
N TYR A 53 6.22 8.02 -8.88
CA TYR A 53 5.66 9.17 -9.60
C TYR A 53 5.67 10.47 -8.78
N GLY A 54 6.11 10.42 -7.53
CA GLY A 54 6.21 11.61 -6.69
C GLY A 54 7.26 12.59 -7.19
N PRO A 55 7.11 13.87 -6.82
CA PRO A 55 8.13 14.88 -7.10
C PRO A 55 9.45 14.48 -6.42
N LYS A 56 10.57 14.66 -7.13
CA LYS A 56 11.92 14.51 -6.58
C LYS A 56 12.27 15.68 -5.68
#